data_AF-A0A822F3D6-F1
#
_entry.id   AF-A0A822F3D6-F1
#
_cell.length_a   1.000
_cell.length_b   1.000
_cell.length_c   1.000
_cell.angle_alpha   90.00
_cell.angle_beta   90.00
_cell.angle_gamma   90.00
#
_symmetry.space_group_name_H-M   'P 1'
#
loop_
_entity.id
_entity.type
_entity.pdbx_description
1 polymer ?
#
loop_
_entity_poly.entity_id
_entity_poly.type
_entity_poly.pdbx_seq_one_letter_code
_entity_poly.pdbx_strand_id
1 'polypeptide(L)'
;RRMIPVVYSKNSNLYIPNSFIDANQFSSPENLGQYLIKVLENSTLYDSYFKWINEYEIIVPDEYDYLCKLCNKLYNSKEPYKIYDSIKKWLYIDAKCERWISKLNKTIDISVDETMDYEDPLF
;
A
#
# COMPACT_ATOMS: atom_id res chain seq x y z
N ARG A 1 -19.01 -6.30 -9.24
CA ARG A 1 -19.42 -5.52 -8.04
C ARG A 1 -18.40 -4.40 -7.85
N ARG A 2 -18.80 -3.13 -7.73
CA ARG A 2 -17.87 -2.02 -7.50
C ARG A 2 -17.44 -2.03 -6.02
N MET A 3 -16.14 -1.89 -5.76
CA MET A 3 -15.54 -1.91 -4.42
C MET A 3 -14.65 -0.68 -4.27
N ILE A 4 -14.75 0.02 -3.14
CA ILE A 4 -13.84 1.11 -2.80
C ILE A 4 -12.66 0.51 -2.03
N PRO A 5 -11.42 0.61 -2.53
CA PRO A 5 -10.25 0.17 -1.78
C PRO A 5 -10.06 1.01 -0.52
N VAL A 6 -9.84 0.34 0.61
CA VAL A 6 -9.29 0.96 1.83
C VAL A 6 -7.83 0.58 1.89
N VAL A 7 -6.94 1.57 1.82
CA VAL A 7 -5.49 1.34 1.75
C VAL A 7 -4.80 1.99 2.93
N TYR A 8 -3.55 1.60 3.16
CA TYR A 8 -2.66 2.25 4.12
C TYR A 8 -1.42 2.71 3.36
N SER A 9 -1.43 3.94 2.85
CA SER A 9 -0.34 4.43 2.00
C SER A 9 0.44 5.57 2.62
N LYS A 10 1.76 5.55 2.45
CA LYS A 10 2.65 6.69 2.74
C LYS A 10 2.75 7.67 1.56
N ASN A 11 2.48 7.20 0.34
CA ASN A 11 2.61 7.94 -0.90
C ASN A 11 1.29 7.91 -1.68
N SER A 12 0.23 8.50 -1.12
CA SER A 12 -1.09 8.56 -1.74
C SER A 12 -1.09 9.25 -3.12
N ASN A 13 -0.12 10.12 -3.38
CA ASN A 13 0.08 10.81 -4.66
C ASN A 13 0.40 9.88 -5.85
N LEU A 14 0.77 8.63 -5.61
CA LEU A 14 1.03 7.64 -6.67
C LEU A 14 -0.26 7.03 -7.24
N TYR A 15 -1.38 7.26 -6.58
CA TYR A 15 -2.67 6.72 -6.98
C TYR A 15 -3.55 7.79 -7.62
N ILE A 16 -4.56 7.32 -8.33
CA ILE A 16 -5.60 8.18 -8.89
C ILE A 16 -6.33 8.91 -7.73
N PRO A 17 -6.41 10.25 -7.76
CA PRO A 17 -7.09 11.00 -6.72
C PRO A 17 -8.55 10.56 -6.54
N ASN A 18 -9.03 10.55 -5.29
CA ASN A 18 -10.41 10.20 -4.96
C ASN A 18 -10.88 8.83 -5.49
N SER A 19 -9.98 7.86 -5.64
CA SER A 19 -10.32 6.48 -6.06
C SER A 19 -10.29 5.45 -4.91
N PHE A 20 -9.84 5.87 -3.72
CA PHE A 20 -9.62 5.02 -2.55
C PHE A 20 -9.80 5.82 -1.26
N ILE A 21 -9.93 5.11 -0.15
CA ILE A 21 -9.91 5.68 1.21
C ILE A 21 -8.56 5.35 1.84
N ASP A 22 -7.80 6.38 2.22
CA ASP A 22 -6.53 6.18 2.92
C ASP A 22 -6.75 6.13 4.43
N ALA A 23 -6.55 4.97 5.03
CA ALA A 23 -6.65 4.78 6.47
C ALA A 23 -5.68 5.68 7.25
N ASN A 24 -4.57 6.11 6.64
CA ASN A 24 -3.62 7.04 7.28
C ASN A 24 -4.17 8.45 7.54
N GLN A 25 -5.28 8.83 6.89
CA GLN A 25 -5.90 10.13 7.07
C GLN A 25 -6.75 10.22 8.34
N PHE A 26 -6.99 9.10 9.02
CA PHE A 26 -7.81 9.02 10.22
C PHE A 26 -6.91 8.90 11.45
N SER A 27 -7.26 9.64 12.51
CA SER A 27 -6.51 9.62 13.77
C SER A 27 -6.70 8.33 14.57
N SER A 28 -7.75 7.54 14.28
CA SER A 28 -8.03 6.26 14.92
C SER A 28 -8.82 5.32 13.99
N PRO A 29 -8.77 4.00 14.22
CA PRO A 29 -9.62 3.03 13.52
C PRO A 29 -11.12 3.31 13.70
N GLU A 30 -11.54 3.82 14.86
CA GLU A 30 -12.92 4.20 15.14
C GLU A 30 -13.41 5.30 14.18
N ASN A 31 -12.59 6.34 13.97
CA ASN A 31 -12.91 7.45 13.07
C ASN A 31 -13.00 6.99 11.61
N LEU A 32 -12.14 6.04 11.20
CA LEU A 32 -12.26 5.38 9.91
C LEU A 32 -13.58 4.60 9.81
N GLY A 33 -13.94 3.82 10.83
CA GLY A 33 -15.19 3.07 10.88
C GLY A 33 -16.43 3.96 10.71
N GLN A 34 -16.49 5.07 11.45
CA GLN A 34 -17.57 6.06 11.32
C GLN A 34 -17.64 6.65 9.91
N TYR A 35 -16.48 6.94 9.31
CA TYR A 35 -16.43 7.44 7.93
C TYR A 35 -16.92 6.39 6.92
N LEU A 36 -16.56 5.12 7.09
CA LEU A 36 -17.04 4.05 6.22
C LEU A 36 -18.56 3.87 6.29
N ILE A 37 -19.16 4.02 7.48
CA ILE A 37 -20.63 4.03 7.64
C ILE A 37 -21.24 5.20 6.86
N LYS A 38 -20.68 6.40 6.99
CA LYS A 38 -21.13 7.58 6.23
C LYS A 38 -21.05 7.37 4.71
N VAL A 39 -19.99 6.71 4.21
CA VAL A 39 -19.84 6.37 2.79
C VAL A 39 -20.91 5.36 2.36
N LEU A 40 -21.21 4.37 3.20
CA LEU A 40 -22.24 3.36 2.94
C LEU A 40 -23.65 3.97 2.83
N GLU A 41 -23.97 4.93 3.69
CA GLU A 41 -25.31 5.54 3.77
C GLU A 41 -25.53 6.64 2.73
N ASN A 42 -24.46 7.17 2.12
CA ASN A 42 -24.52 8.27 1.15
C ASN A 42 -24.11 7.79 -0.25
N SER A 43 -25.11 7.49 -1.09
CA SER A 43 -24.90 7.01 -2.46
C SER A 43 -24.07 7.98 -3.32
N THR A 44 -24.30 9.29 -3.19
CA THR A 44 -23.55 10.31 -3.93
C THR A 44 -22.06 10.30 -3.55
N LEU A 45 -21.76 10.15 -2.26
CA LEU A 45 -20.37 10.05 -1.78
C LEU A 45 -19.74 8.73 -2.26
N TYR A 46 -20.45 7.60 -2.14
CA TYR A 46 -19.99 6.31 -2.64
C TYR A 46 -19.67 6.36 -4.14
N ASP A 47 -20.58 6.90 -4.96
CA ASP A 47 -20.39 7.01 -6.41
C ASP A 47 -19.26 7.98 -6.78
N SER A 48 -18.96 8.97 -5.94
CA SER A 48 -17.84 9.89 -6.17
C SER A 48 -16.49 9.19 -6.26
N TYR A 49 -16.31 8.05 -5.57
CA TYR A 49 -15.08 7.25 -5.59
C TYR A 49 -14.84 6.49 -6.90
N PHE A 50 -15.81 6.52 -7.82
CA PHE A 50 -15.73 5.85 -9.12
C PHE A 50 -15.72 6.82 -10.30
N LYS A 51 -15.74 8.13 -10.07
CA LYS A 51 -15.70 9.14 -11.13
C LYS A 51 -14.46 9.01 -12.02
N TRP A 52 -13.34 8.64 -11.41
CA TRP A 52 -12.07 8.46 -12.10
C TRP A 52 -12.13 7.43 -13.25
N ILE A 53 -13.06 6.47 -13.22
CA ILE A 53 -13.20 5.47 -14.28
C ILE A 53 -13.49 6.14 -15.64
N ASN A 54 -14.12 7.32 -15.64
CA ASN A 54 -14.41 8.08 -16.85
C ASN A 54 -13.29 9.07 -17.22
N GLU A 55 -12.36 9.33 -16.30
CA GLU A 55 -11.28 10.33 -16.45
C GLU A 55 -9.93 9.68 -16.81
N TYR A 56 -9.76 8.39 -16.49
CA TYR A 56 -8.51 7.66 -16.65
C TYR A 56 -8.72 6.41 -17.49
N GLU A 57 -7.76 6.13 -18.36
CA GLU A 57 -7.70 4.89 -19.11
C GLU A 57 -6.79 3.88 -18.40
N ILE A 58 -7.27 2.64 -18.25
CA ILE A 58 -6.45 1.55 -17.72
C ILE A 58 -5.62 1.00 -18.88
N ILE A 59 -4.35 1.41 -18.94
CA ILE A 59 -3.38 0.82 -19.86
C ILE A 59 -2.86 -0.46 -19.22
N VAL A 60 -3.39 -1.60 -19.66
CA VAL A 60 -2.84 -2.90 -19.31
C VAL A 60 -1.65 -3.14 -20.25
N PRO A 61 -0.41 -3.22 -19.75
CA PRO A 61 0.73 -3.59 -20.59
C PRO A 61 0.47 -4.97 -21.18
N ASP A 62 1.01 -5.24 -22.38
CA ASP A 62 1.00 -6.60 -22.93
C ASP A 62 1.50 -7.59 -21.88
N GLU A 63 0.92 -8.80 -21.87
CA GLU A 63 1.14 -9.83 -20.85
C GLU A 63 2.63 -10.18 -20.63
N TYR A 64 3.51 -9.78 -21.55
CA TYR A 64 4.96 -10.03 -21.49
C TYR A 64 5.82 -8.77 -21.42
N ASP A 65 5.26 -7.57 -21.33
CA ASP A 65 6.06 -6.32 -21.34
C ASP A 65 7.00 -6.25 -20.12
N TYR A 66 6.58 -6.77 -18.96
CA TYR A 66 7.45 -6.87 -17.79
C TYR A 66 8.61 -7.86 -18.00
N LEU A 67 8.40 -8.95 -18.74
CA LEU A 67 9.46 -9.90 -19.09
C LEU A 67 10.45 -9.26 -20.08
N CYS A 68 9.97 -8.55 -21.09
CA CYS A 68 10.82 -7.82 -22.02
C CYS A 68 11.69 -6.78 -21.29
N LYS A 69 11.10 -6.00 -20.37
CA LYS A 69 11.82 -5.06 -19.51
C LYS A 69 12.87 -5.75 -18.64
N LEU A 70 12.53 -6.90 -18.06
CA LEU A 70 13.47 -7.72 -17.28
C LEU A 70 14.62 -8.21 -18.15
N CYS A 71 14.34 -8.82 -19.31
CA CYS A 71 15.35 -9.28 -20.25
C CYS A 71 16.30 -8.15 -20.66
N ASN A 72 15.77 -6.98 -21.00
CA ASN A 72 16.59 -5.81 -21.34
C ASN A 72 17.53 -5.40 -20.21
N LYS A 73 17.07 -5.46 -18.95
CA LYS A 73 17.93 -5.19 -17.79
C LYS A 73 19.00 -6.27 -17.59
N LEU A 74 18.64 -7.54 -17.75
CA LEU A 74 19.59 -8.66 -17.62
C LEU A 74 20.69 -8.63 -18.68
N TYR A 75 20.37 -8.19 -19.91
CA TYR A 75 21.34 -8.08 -21.01
C TYR A 75 22.08 -6.73 -21.04
N ASN A 76 21.71 -5.76 -20.22
CA ASN A 76 22.40 -4.49 -20.16
C ASN A 76 23.66 -4.60 -19.29
N SER A 77 24.83 -4.70 -19.93
CA SER A 77 26.12 -4.82 -19.25
C SER A 77 26.51 -3.60 -18.39
N LYS A 78 25.73 -2.52 -18.45
CA LYS A 78 25.89 -1.32 -17.60
C LYS A 78 25.07 -1.40 -16.30
N GLU A 79 24.14 -2.34 -16.18
CA GLU A 79 23.38 -2.53 -14.94
C GLU A 79 24.29 -3.15 -13.88
N PRO A 80 24.39 -2.54 -12.68
CA PRO A 80 25.19 -3.11 -11.61
C PRO A 80 24.52 -4.38 -11.05
N TYR A 81 25.33 -5.39 -10.75
CA TYR A 81 24.85 -6.54 -9.99
C TYR A 81 24.36 -6.09 -8.60
N LYS A 82 23.21 -6.62 -8.18
CA LYS A 82 22.69 -6.45 -6.82
C LYS A 82 22.75 -7.78 -6.11
N ILE A 83 23.61 -7.86 -5.10
CA ILE A 83 23.75 -9.02 -4.24
C ILE A 83 23.35 -8.56 -2.83
N TYR A 84 22.49 -9.34 -2.19
CA TYR A 84 22.04 -9.09 -0.83
C TYR A 84 22.50 -10.23 0.05
N ASP A 85 23.41 -9.94 0.99
CA ASP A 85 23.94 -10.95 1.91
C ASP A 85 22.86 -11.54 2.84
N SER A 86 21.79 -10.76 3.07
CA SER A 86 20.61 -11.19 3.82
C SER A 86 19.37 -10.53 3.24
N ILE A 87 18.48 -11.37 2.70
CA ILE A 87 17.16 -10.93 2.22
C ILE A 87 16.36 -10.34 3.38
N LYS A 88 16.42 -10.95 4.58
CA LYS A 88 15.73 -10.43 5.78
C LYS A 88 16.19 -9.01 6.12
N LYS A 89 17.51 -8.77 6.12
CA LYS A 89 18.05 -7.44 6.38
C LYS A 89 17.58 -6.43 5.34
N TRP A 90 17.69 -6.75 4.05
CA TRP A 90 17.27 -5.85 2.98
C TRP A 90 15.76 -5.55 3.02
N LEU A 91 14.93 -6.57 3.20
CA LEU A 91 13.47 -6.47 3.07
C LEU A 91 12.78 -5.91 4.31
N TYR A 92 13.29 -6.17 5.52
CA TYR A 92 12.63 -5.78 6.76
C TYR A 92 13.41 -4.74 7.55
N ILE A 93 14.71 -4.96 7.77
CA ILE A 93 15.51 -4.12 8.67
C ILE A 93 15.85 -2.79 7.98
N ASP A 94 16.38 -2.86 6.77
CA ASP A 94 16.89 -1.71 6.04
C ASP A 94 15.82 -1.05 5.16
N ALA A 95 14.68 -1.72 4.94
CA ALA A 95 13.57 -1.21 4.12
C ALA A 95 12.87 0.03 4.70
N LYS A 96 13.11 0.34 5.98
CA LYS A 96 12.55 1.52 6.69
C LYS A 96 11.02 1.64 6.53
N CYS A 97 10.32 0.51 6.50
CA CYS A 97 8.87 0.46 6.45
C CYS A 97 8.28 1.04 7.73
N GLU A 98 7.30 1.93 7.61
CA GLU A 98 6.58 2.44 8.78
C GLU A 98 5.60 1.39 9.29
N ARG A 99 5.84 0.89 10.50
CA ARG A 99 4.87 0.01 11.18
C ARG A 99 3.77 0.87 11.80
N TRP A 100 2.51 0.44 11.67
CA TRP A 100 1.35 1.10 12.28
C TRP A 100 1.51 1.32 13.79
N ILE A 101 2.19 0.38 14.46
CA ILE A 101 2.58 0.44 15.87
C ILE A 101 3.35 1.71 16.25
N SER A 102 4.23 2.21 15.37
CA SER A 102 5.01 3.42 15.65
C SER A 102 4.15 4.69 15.75
N LYS A 103 2.93 4.67 15.19
CA LYS A 103 1.93 5.72 15.39
C LYS A 103 1.17 5.55 16.70
N LEU A 104 0.88 4.30 17.10
CA LEU A 104 0.20 3.99 18.37
C LEU A 104 1.04 4.40 19.58
N ASN A 105 2.36 4.16 19.57
CA ASN A 105 3.26 4.56 20.66
C ASN A 105 3.35 6.07 20.89
N LYS A 106 2.88 6.90 19.94
CA LYS A 106 2.77 8.36 20.11
C LYS A 106 1.44 8.80 20.72
N THR A 107 0.48 7.90 20.90
CA THR A 107 -0.89 8.25 21.26
C THR A 107 -1.48 7.38 22.37
N ILE A 108 -0.97 6.17 22.59
CA ILE A 108 -1.42 5.25 23.64
C ILE A 108 -0.22 4.46 24.17
N ASP A 109 -0.09 4.40 25.50
CA ASP A 109 0.91 3.61 26.22
C ASP A 109 0.48 2.13 26.23
N ILE A 110 0.45 1.51 25.05
CA ILE A 110 0.24 0.06 24.91
C ILE A 110 1.62 -0.56 24.86
N SER A 111 1.89 -1.51 25.76
CA SER A 111 3.06 -2.38 25.65
C SER A 111 2.90 -3.21 24.39
N VAL A 112 3.50 -2.73 23.30
CA VAL A 112 3.63 -3.49 22.07
C VAL A 112 4.53 -4.67 22.40
N ASP A 113 3.98 -5.87 22.31
CA ASP A 113 4.80 -7.06 22.28
C ASP A 113 5.59 -7.08 20.97
N GLU A 114 6.85 -6.65 21.04
CA GLU A 114 7.80 -6.68 19.92
C GLU A 114 8.07 -8.11 19.42
N THR A 115 7.60 -9.14 20.13
CA THR A 115 7.73 -10.54 19.70
C THR A 115 6.61 -11.00 18.77
N MET A 116 5.60 -10.17 18.49
CA MET A 116 4.61 -10.44 17.45
C MET A 116 5.15 -10.14 16.04
N ASP A 117 6.42 -10.48 15.81
CA ASP A 117 6.88 -10.81 14.48
C ASP A 117 6.22 -12.14 14.14
N TYR A 118 5.25 -12.11 13.22
CA TYR A 118 4.74 -13.31 12.58
C TYR A 118 5.97 -14.00 11.98
N GLU A 119 6.47 -15.05 12.64
CA GLU A 119 7.39 -15.99 12.02
C GLU A 119 6.64 -16.57 10.83
N ASP A 120 6.95 -16.06 9.64
CA ASP A 120 6.47 -16.66 8.41
C ASP A 120 7.02 -18.10 8.41
N PRO A 121 6.17 -19.14 8.51
CA PRO A 121 6.64 -20.52 8.63
C PRO A 121 7.45 -21.00 7.41
N LEU A 122 7.54 -20.17 6.37
CA LEU A 122 8.26 -20.41 5.13
C LEU A 122 9.66 -19.77 5.09
N PHE A 123 10.12 -19.08 6.15
CA PHE A 123 11.48 -18.52 6.24
C PHE A 123 12.14 -18.64 7.63
#